data_AF-K1TQK3-F1
#
_entry.id   AF-K1TQK3-F1
#
_cell.length_a   1.000
_cell.length_b   1.000
_cell.length_c   1.000
_cell.angle_alpha   90.00
_cell.angle_beta   90.00
_cell.angle_gamma   90.00
#
_symmetry.space_group_name_H-M   'P 1'
#
loop_
_entity.id
_entity.type
_entity.pdbx_description
1 polymer ?
#
loop_
_entity_poly.entity_id
_entity_poly.type
_entity_poly.pdbx_seq_one_letter_code
_entity_poly.pdbx_strand_id
1 'polypeptide(L)'
;MKELKKEYTSNEPDVPMDLCWLYGNFMEDYLYDVEICQRFAKRSREKMAEIILERTGMTANEQFHTIHNYIDVDEMILRKGSIAAHKGEKVLIPINMRDGSIIAMGKGNPEWNYSAPHGAGRVMSRATAKQTVNMDEYREAMKGIYTTSSKRNTIDEAPML
;
A
#
# COMPACT_ATOMS: atom_id res chain seq x y z
N MET A 1 -7.90 -24.64 4.11
CA MET A 1 -7.95 -24.33 2.65
C MET A 1 -8.37 -25.53 1.79
N LYS A 2 -7.69 -26.69 1.83
CA LYS A 2 -8.13 -27.89 1.06
C LYS A 2 -9.45 -28.50 1.54
N GLU A 3 -9.75 -28.40 2.84
CA GLU A 3 -11.01 -28.90 3.42
C GLU A 3 -12.20 -28.00 3.09
N LEU A 4 -12.05 -26.67 3.18
CA LEU A 4 -13.07 -25.68 2.75
C LEU A 4 -13.52 -25.87 1.29
N LYS A 5 -12.63 -26.32 0.40
CA LYS A 5 -12.99 -26.62 -1.00
C LYS A 5 -13.94 -27.82 -1.17
N LYS A 6 -14.00 -28.73 -0.19
CA LYS A 6 -14.85 -29.93 -0.27
C LYS A 6 -16.30 -29.65 0.12
N GLU A 7 -16.53 -28.64 0.94
CA GLU A 7 -17.86 -28.32 1.50
C GLU A 7 -18.62 -27.27 0.69
N TYR A 8 -17.96 -26.63 -0.29
CA TYR A 8 -18.56 -25.56 -1.08
C TYR A 8 -18.86 -26.01 -2.51
N THR A 9 -20.14 -26.08 -2.88
CA THR A 9 -20.57 -26.23 -4.27
C THR A 9 -20.47 -24.87 -4.96
N SER A 10 -19.40 -24.65 -5.72
CA SER A 10 -19.27 -23.42 -6.52
C SER A 10 -20.24 -23.45 -7.69
N ASN A 11 -21.17 -22.50 -7.75
CA ASN A 11 -21.92 -22.23 -8.98
C ASN A 11 -20.96 -21.71 -10.06
N GLU A 12 -21.27 -21.97 -11.33
CA GLU A 12 -20.62 -21.25 -12.42
C GLU A 12 -20.97 -19.76 -12.28
N PRO A 13 -19.98 -18.86 -12.26
CA PRO A 13 -20.25 -17.45 -12.11
C PRO A 13 -20.83 -16.87 -13.40
N ASP A 14 -21.82 -16.00 -13.26
CA ASP A 14 -22.40 -15.25 -14.38
C ASP A 14 -21.47 -14.12 -14.88
N VAL A 15 -20.35 -13.90 -14.20
CA VAL A 15 -19.33 -12.89 -14.52
C VAL A 15 -17.95 -13.56 -14.61
N PRO A 16 -16.97 -12.94 -15.29
CA PRO A 16 -15.59 -13.40 -15.25
C PRO A 16 -15.10 -13.60 -13.81
N MET A 17 -14.35 -14.67 -13.56
CA MET A 17 -13.85 -15.03 -12.22
C MET A 17 -13.16 -13.87 -11.49
N ASP A 18 -12.41 -13.04 -12.22
CA ASP A 18 -11.68 -11.89 -11.66
C ASP A 18 -12.59 -10.73 -11.24
N LEU A 19 -13.86 -10.76 -11.63
CA LEU A 19 -14.88 -9.78 -11.30
C LEU A 19 -15.89 -10.30 -10.29
N CYS A 20 -15.74 -11.52 -9.77
CA CYS A 20 -16.63 -12.06 -8.75
C CYS A 20 -16.57 -11.24 -7.44
N TRP A 21 -17.70 -11.13 -6.76
CA TRP A 21 -17.83 -10.45 -5.47
C TRP A 21 -18.55 -11.33 -4.44
N LEU A 22 -18.43 -10.96 -3.17
CA LEU A 22 -19.14 -11.58 -2.06
C LEU A 22 -20.41 -10.79 -1.74
N TYR A 23 -21.43 -11.47 -1.22
CA TYR A 23 -22.68 -10.88 -0.76
C TYR A 23 -23.26 -11.69 0.42
N GLY A 24 -24.21 -11.10 1.15
CA GLY A 24 -24.80 -11.70 2.35
C GLY A 24 -23.74 -12.04 3.40
N ASN A 25 -23.93 -13.14 4.12
CA ASN A 25 -23.04 -13.57 5.20
C ASN A 25 -21.57 -13.72 4.75
N PHE A 26 -21.30 -14.13 3.50
CA PHE A 26 -19.93 -14.23 3.01
C PHE A 26 -19.23 -12.88 2.88
N MET A 27 -19.98 -11.82 2.54
CA MET A 27 -19.44 -10.47 2.51
C MET A 27 -19.19 -9.97 3.93
N GLU A 28 -20.12 -10.22 4.86
CA GLU A 28 -19.99 -9.84 6.26
C GLU A 28 -18.76 -10.50 6.90
N ASP A 29 -18.60 -11.82 6.73
CA ASP A 29 -17.44 -12.58 7.22
C ASP A 29 -16.13 -12.05 6.62
N TYR A 30 -16.12 -11.76 5.31
CA TYR A 30 -14.96 -11.19 4.64
C TYR A 30 -14.59 -9.80 5.17
N LEU A 31 -15.56 -8.91 5.36
CA LEU A 31 -15.32 -7.58 5.89
C LEU A 31 -14.80 -7.64 7.33
N TYR A 32 -15.32 -8.55 8.15
CA TYR A 32 -14.84 -8.82 9.50
C TYR A 32 -13.36 -9.28 9.50
N ASP A 33 -13.01 -10.25 8.64
CA ASP A 33 -11.64 -10.73 8.50
C ASP A 33 -10.69 -9.62 7.99
N VAL A 34 -11.14 -8.82 7.02
CA VAL A 34 -10.39 -7.67 6.50
C VAL A 34 -10.10 -6.65 7.60
N GLU A 35 -11.06 -6.36 8.48
CA GLU A 35 -10.86 -5.46 9.61
C GLU A 35 -9.73 -5.95 10.53
N ILE A 36 -9.71 -7.25 10.83
CA ILE A 36 -8.64 -7.88 11.63
C ILE A 36 -7.28 -7.72 10.94
N CYS A 37 -7.19 -8.01 9.64
CA CYS A 37 -5.97 -7.83 8.87
C CYS A 37 -5.49 -6.36 8.87
N GLN A 38 -6.41 -5.41 8.75
CA GLN A 38 -6.12 -3.97 8.78
C GLN A 38 -5.58 -3.53 10.15
N ARG A 39 -6.20 -4.01 11.24
CA ARG A 39 -5.73 -3.77 12.61
C ARG A 39 -4.34 -4.35 12.84
N PHE A 40 -4.09 -5.56 12.36
CA PHE A 40 -2.76 -6.17 12.44
C PHE A 40 -1.72 -5.34 11.68
N ALA A 41 -2.02 -4.92 10.44
CA ALA A 41 -1.12 -4.10 9.63
C ALA A 41 -0.82 -2.74 10.28
N LYS A 42 -1.83 -2.11 10.90
CA LYS A 42 -1.65 -0.88 11.69
C LYS A 42 -0.72 -1.11 12.87
N ARG A 43 -0.98 -2.12 13.71
CA ARG A 43 -0.15 -2.42 14.88
C ARG A 43 1.29 -2.77 14.50
N SER A 44 1.48 -3.49 13.39
CA SER A 44 2.80 -3.81 12.86
C SER A 44 3.60 -2.53 12.51
N ARG A 45 2.98 -1.57 11.82
CA ARG A 45 3.62 -0.27 11.50
C ARG A 45 3.94 0.54 12.75
N GLU A 46 3.01 0.63 13.69
CA GLU A 46 3.24 1.30 14.97
C GLU A 46 4.42 0.66 15.71
N LYS A 47 4.49 -0.67 15.74
CA LYS A 47 5.59 -1.37 16.41
C LYS A 47 6.94 -1.12 15.75
N MET A 48 6.98 -1.05 14.42
CA MET A 48 8.20 -0.67 13.69
C MET A 48 8.62 0.77 14.05
N ALA A 49 7.68 1.71 14.12
CA ALA A 49 7.95 3.09 14.51
C ALA A 49 8.46 3.19 15.96
N GLU A 50 7.83 2.48 16.91
CA GLU A 50 8.30 2.39 18.30
C GLU A 50 9.77 1.95 18.38
N ILE A 51 10.13 0.87 17.68
CA ILE A 51 11.50 0.33 17.66
C ILE A 51 12.48 1.34 17.06
N ILE A 52 12.10 2.02 15.97
CA ILE A 52 12.97 3.04 15.34
C ILE A 52 13.21 4.21 16.29
N LEU A 53 12.17 4.73 16.94
CA LEU A 53 12.28 5.83 17.90
C LEU A 53 13.15 5.44 19.10
N GLU A 54 12.94 4.25 19.66
CA GLU A 54 13.75 3.71 20.76
C GLU A 54 15.23 3.61 20.38
N ARG A 55 15.53 3.03 19.22
CA ARG A 55 16.92 2.80 18.75
C ARG A 55 17.64 4.09 18.37
N THR A 56 16.92 5.12 17.99
CA THR A 56 17.48 6.43 17.62
C THR A 56 17.52 7.42 18.78
N GLY A 57 16.87 7.11 19.90
CA GLY A 57 16.70 8.04 21.03
C GLY A 57 15.81 9.24 20.68
N MET A 58 15.01 9.15 19.60
CA MET A 58 14.14 10.23 19.14
C MET A 58 12.76 10.13 19.79
N THR A 59 12.07 11.26 19.89
CA THR A 59 10.66 11.34 20.30
C THR A 59 9.81 11.82 19.13
N ALA A 60 8.68 11.16 18.88
CA ALA A 60 7.74 11.59 17.85
C ALA A 60 6.92 12.80 18.34
N ASN A 61 6.84 13.85 17.51
CA ASN A 61 5.98 15.00 17.77
C ASN A 61 4.55 14.78 17.24
N GLU A 62 4.43 14.24 16.03
CA GLU A 62 3.15 13.95 15.39
C GLU A 62 3.23 12.60 14.67
N GLN A 63 2.10 11.88 14.64
CA GLN A 63 1.98 10.60 13.96
C GLN A 63 0.63 10.52 13.24
N PHE A 64 0.64 10.00 12.01
CA PHE A 64 -0.56 9.72 11.24
C PHE A 64 -0.29 8.53 10.31
N HIS A 65 -1.36 7.94 9.79
CA HIS A 65 -1.28 6.84 8.84
C HIS A 65 -1.90 7.25 7.52
N THR A 66 -1.28 6.82 6.43
CA THR A 66 -1.86 6.87 5.09
C THR A 66 -1.82 5.46 4.53
N ILE A 67 -3.00 4.85 4.36
CA ILE A 67 -3.15 3.44 3.96
C ILE A 67 -3.65 3.41 2.52
N HIS A 68 -3.07 2.54 1.69
CA HIS A 68 -3.35 2.53 0.26
C HIS A 68 -3.99 1.24 -0.29
N ASN A 69 -4.25 0.25 0.56
CA ASN A 69 -4.93 -0.99 0.23
C ASN A 69 -5.77 -1.39 1.44
N TYR A 70 -7.06 -1.05 1.42
CA TYR A 70 -7.97 -1.29 2.52
C TYR A 70 -9.43 -1.13 2.08
N ILE A 71 -10.34 -1.62 2.90
CA ILE A 71 -11.77 -1.32 2.82
C ILE A 71 -12.12 -0.48 4.03
N ASP A 72 -12.70 0.69 3.75
CA ASP A 72 -13.40 1.49 4.73
C ASP A 72 -14.81 0.92 4.88
N VAL A 73 -15.07 0.26 6.01
CA VAL A 73 -16.36 -0.39 6.27
C VAL A 73 -17.45 0.59 6.69
N ASP A 74 -17.08 1.79 7.12
CA ASP A 74 -18.04 2.83 7.52
C ASP A 74 -18.52 3.59 6.26
N GLU A 75 -17.60 3.95 5.37
CA GLU A 75 -17.91 4.61 4.10
C GLU A 75 -18.29 3.63 2.98
N MET A 76 -18.05 2.33 3.18
CA MET A 76 -18.16 1.28 2.16
C MET A 76 -17.30 1.55 0.91
N ILE A 77 -16.07 2.01 1.12
CA ILE A 77 -15.12 2.35 0.05
C ILE A 77 -13.94 1.38 0.04
N LEU A 78 -13.76 0.68 -1.08
CA LEU A 78 -12.55 -0.09 -1.39
C LEU A 78 -11.49 0.84 -2.01
N ARG A 79 -10.32 0.92 -1.39
CA ARG A 79 -9.16 1.62 -1.93
C ARG A 79 -8.05 0.62 -2.23
N LYS A 80 -7.61 0.57 -3.49
CA LYS A 80 -6.51 -0.31 -3.96
C LYS A 80 -5.53 0.53 -4.79
N GLY A 81 -4.35 0.77 -4.24
CA GLY A 81 -3.39 1.73 -4.80
C GLY A 81 -3.86 3.19 -4.71
N SER A 82 -4.73 3.52 -3.75
CA SER A 82 -5.23 4.88 -3.51
C SER A 82 -5.43 5.11 -2.02
N ILE A 83 -5.39 6.36 -1.59
CA ILE A 83 -5.46 6.77 -0.18
C ILE A 83 -6.69 7.63 0.06
N ALA A 84 -7.19 7.68 1.30
CA ALA A 84 -8.13 8.73 1.69
C ALA A 84 -7.46 10.10 1.67
N ALA A 85 -8.24 11.11 1.29
CA ALA A 85 -7.84 12.49 1.11
C ALA A 85 -9.05 13.43 1.36
N HIS A 86 -9.71 13.23 2.50
CA HIS A 86 -10.79 14.11 2.95
C HIS A 86 -10.29 15.53 3.17
N LYS A 87 -11.21 16.51 3.22
CA LYS A 87 -10.83 17.92 3.31
C LYS A 87 -10.05 18.18 4.59
N GLY A 88 -8.79 18.60 4.44
CA GLY A 88 -7.90 18.86 5.57
C GLY A 88 -7.28 17.61 6.21
N GLU A 89 -7.45 16.43 5.62
CA GLU A 89 -6.76 15.22 6.08
C GLU A 89 -5.29 15.28 5.67
N LYS A 90 -4.38 15.01 6.62
CA LYS A 90 -2.95 14.94 6.33
C LYS A 90 -2.64 13.63 5.62
N VAL A 91 -1.96 13.72 4.48
CA VAL A 91 -1.61 12.57 3.64
C VAL A 91 -0.12 12.47 3.39
N LEU A 92 0.38 11.23 3.29
CA LEU A 92 1.75 10.91 2.91
C LEU A 92 1.75 10.15 1.57
N ILE A 93 2.46 10.70 0.58
CA ILE A 93 2.62 10.09 -0.75
C ILE A 93 4.11 9.75 -0.95
N PRO A 94 4.54 8.49 -0.74
CA PRO A 94 5.89 8.05 -1.08
C PRO A 94 6.16 8.16 -2.58
N ILE A 95 7.32 8.72 -2.95
CA ILE A 95 7.76 8.82 -4.35
C ILE A 95 8.64 7.63 -4.71
N ASN A 96 9.87 7.61 -4.21
CA ASN A 96 10.80 6.49 -4.38
C ASN A 96 11.92 6.58 -3.34
N MET A 97 12.88 5.66 -3.42
CA MET A 97 14.00 5.56 -2.46
C MET A 97 14.97 6.76 -2.47
N ARG A 98 14.91 7.62 -3.50
CA ARG A 98 15.78 8.79 -3.68
C ARG A 98 15.08 10.10 -3.39
N ASP A 99 13.90 10.29 -3.99
CA ASP A 99 13.19 11.58 -4.03
C ASP A 99 12.32 11.82 -2.78
N GLY A 100 12.21 10.81 -1.92
CA GLY A 100 11.53 10.93 -0.63
C GLY A 100 10.01 10.82 -0.74
N SER A 101 9.30 11.67 0.00
CA SER A 101 7.85 11.62 0.16
C SER A 101 7.23 13.02 0.18
N ILE A 102 5.99 13.13 -0.28
CA ILE A 102 5.19 14.34 -0.18
C ILE A 102 4.28 14.24 1.06
N ILE A 103 4.28 15.28 1.89
CA ILE A 103 3.27 15.49 2.93
C ILE A 103 2.33 16.58 2.44
N ALA A 104 1.04 16.27 2.34
CA ALA A 104 0.03 17.19 1.81
C ALA A 104 -1.26 17.16 2.63
N MET A 105 -2.20 18.01 2.25
CA MET A 105 -3.54 18.07 2.83
C MET A 105 -4.57 17.70 1.77
N GLY A 106 -5.49 16.81 2.12
CA GLY A 106 -6.58 16.37 1.26
C GLY A 106 -7.51 17.52 0.90
N LYS A 107 -7.94 17.55 -0.37
CA LYS A 107 -8.90 18.54 -0.87
C LYS A 107 -10.35 18.18 -0.52
N GLY A 108 -10.63 16.90 -0.24
CA GLY A 108 -11.99 16.40 0.01
C GLY A 108 -12.87 16.46 -1.23
N ASN A 109 -12.37 16.02 -2.39
CA ASN A 109 -13.15 16.02 -3.62
C ASN A 109 -14.14 14.84 -3.65
N PRO A 110 -15.47 15.09 -3.62
CA PRO A 110 -16.47 14.03 -3.66
C PRO A 110 -16.49 13.27 -4.99
N GLU A 111 -16.13 13.90 -6.12
CA GLU A 111 -16.09 13.23 -7.44
C GLU A 111 -15.02 12.13 -7.51
N TRP A 112 -14.06 12.16 -6.57
CA TRP A 112 -12.96 11.21 -6.49
C TRP A 112 -13.11 10.28 -5.28
N ASN A 113 -14.33 10.15 -4.73
CA ASN A 113 -14.60 9.41 -3.49
C ASN A 113 -13.62 9.80 -2.37
N TYR A 114 -13.35 11.10 -2.27
CA TYR A 114 -12.41 11.69 -1.31
C TYR A 114 -11.03 11.01 -1.32
N SER A 115 -10.53 10.60 -2.49
CA SER A 115 -9.30 9.82 -2.60
C SER A 115 -8.19 10.54 -3.36
N ALA A 116 -6.94 10.10 -3.14
CA ALA A 116 -5.75 10.55 -3.86
C ALA A 116 -4.82 9.38 -4.24
N PRO A 117 -3.85 9.59 -5.14
CA PRO A 117 -2.82 8.59 -5.44
C PRO A 117 -1.96 8.26 -4.22
N HIS A 118 -1.54 7.00 -4.10
CA HIS A 118 -0.68 6.55 -2.99
C HIS A 118 0.83 6.71 -3.25
N GLY A 119 1.23 6.95 -4.49
CA GLY A 119 2.64 7.06 -4.86
C GLY A 119 2.82 7.51 -6.30
N ALA A 120 4.07 7.64 -6.74
CA ALA A 120 4.44 8.12 -8.07
C ALA A 120 4.05 7.17 -9.23
N GLY A 121 3.63 5.94 -8.92
CA GLY A 121 3.39 4.90 -9.91
C GLY A 121 4.68 4.27 -10.41
N ARG A 122 4.59 3.45 -11.45
CA ARG A 122 5.74 2.85 -12.13
C ARG A 122 5.61 3.09 -13.62
N VAL A 123 6.69 3.52 -14.26
CA VAL A 123 6.85 3.67 -15.71
C VAL A 123 7.00 2.30 -16.37
N MET A 124 7.60 1.32 -15.70
CA MET A 124 7.77 -0.03 -16.25
C MET A 124 7.50 -1.16 -15.25
N SER A 125 7.26 -2.37 -15.78
CA SER A 125 6.97 -3.54 -14.97
C SER A 125 8.21 -4.03 -14.19
N ARG A 126 8.00 -4.76 -13.09
CA ARG A 126 9.10 -5.38 -12.33
C ARG A 126 9.95 -6.34 -13.17
N ALA A 127 9.32 -7.05 -14.10
CA ALA A 127 10.01 -8.00 -14.97
C ALA A 127 10.91 -7.25 -15.96
N THR A 128 10.38 -6.19 -16.57
CA THR A 128 11.14 -5.31 -17.46
C THR A 128 12.30 -4.65 -16.73
N ALA A 129 12.04 -4.10 -15.53
CA ALA A 129 13.08 -3.47 -14.71
C ALA A 129 14.25 -4.42 -14.44
N LYS A 130 13.97 -5.67 -14.04
CA LYS A 130 15.00 -6.69 -13.78
C LYS A 130 15.84 -7.06 -15.00
N GLN A 131 15.30 -6.89 -16.20
CA GLN A 131 15.98 -7.19 -17.46
C GLN A 131 16.77 -5.99 -18.01
N THR A 132 16.30 -4.77 -17.75
CA THR A 132 16.76 -3.56 -18.44
C THR A 132 17.57 -2.61 -17.57
N VAL A 133 17.32 -2.58 -16.25
CA VAL A 133 18.00 -1.67 -15.34
C VAL A 133 19.42 -2.16 -15.08
N ASN A 134 20.39 -1.27 -15.24
CA ASN A 134 21.77 -1.53 -14.87
C ASN A 134 22.00 -1.27 -13.38
N MET A 135 22.71 -2.18 -12.70
CA MET A 135 23.07 -2.02 -11.29
C MET A 135 23.98 -0.83 -11.02
N ASP A 136 24.83 -0.45 -11.97
CA ASP A 136 25.73 0.70 -11.82
C ASP A 136 24.98 2.02 -11.93
N GLU A 137 23.99 2.09 -12.84
CA GLU A 137 23.06 3.22 -12.92
C GLU A 137 22.22 3.34 -11.65
N TYR A 138 21.74 2.21 -11.10
CA TYR A 138 21.01 2.21 -9.84
C TYR A 138 21.88 2.71 -8.68
N ARG A 139 23.14 2.26 -8.58
CA ARG A 139 24.07 2.73 -7.55
C ARG A 139 24.37 4.22 -7.69
N GLU A 140 24.61 4.69 -8.91
CA GLU A 140 24.89 6.11 -9.15
C GLU A 140 23.65 6.97 -8.83
N ALA A 141 22.45 6.52 -9.16
CA ALA A 141 21.19 7.19 -8.81
C ALA A 141 20.96 7.29 -7.29
N MET A 142 21.52 6.37 -6.50
CA MET A 142 21.44 6.36 -5.04
C MET A 142 22.64 7.02 -4.35
N LYS A 143 23.56 7.62 -5.10
CA LYS A 143 24.76 8.25 -4.55
C LYS A 143 24.40 9.38 -3.59
N GLY A 144 25.02 9.37 -2.41
CA GLY A 144 24.73 10.30 -1.32
C GLY A 144 23.56 9.87 -0.42
N ILE A 145 22.87 8.77 -0.74
CA ILE A 145 21.80 8.20 0.09
C ILE A 145 22.29 6.91 0.72
N TYR A 146 22.28 6.87 2.05
CA TYR A 146 22.58 5.64 2.77
C TYR A 146 21.45 4.62 2.59
N THR A 147 21.78 3.43 2.10
CA THR A 147 20.84 2.31 2.02
C THR A 147 21.57 0.97 2.10
N THR A 148 20.96 0.00 2.79
CA THR A 148 21.41 -1.40 2.80
C THR A 148 20.69 -2.25 1.75
N SER A 149 19.74 -1.64 1.04
CA SER A 149 18.81 -2.28 0.12
C SER A 149 19.14 -2.07 -1.34
N SER A 150 20.19 -1.36 -1.75
CA SER A 150 20.58 -1.20 -3.17
C SER A 150 21.32 -2.44 -3.71
N LYS A 151 20.58 -3.52 -3.94
CA LYS A 151 21.10 -4.84 -4.33
C LYS A 151 20.33 -5.34 -5.57
N ARG A 152 20.84 -6.40 -6.21
CA ARG A 152 20.21 -6.94 -7.44
C ARG A 152 18.77 -7.42 -7.23
N ASN A 153 18.43 -7.83 -6.01
CA ASN A 153 17.08 -8.28 -5.66
C ASN A 153 16.06 -7.15 -5.47
N THR A 154 16.48 -5.88 -5.43
CA THR A 154 15.63 -4.70 -5.28
C THR A 154 15.71 -3.77 -6.49
N ILE A 155 16.28 -4.26 -7.60
CA ILE A 155 16.46 -3.48 -8.82
C ILE A 155 15.13 -3.02 -9.43
N ASP A 156 14.03 -3.72 -9.10
CA ASP A 156 12.67 -3.34 -9.49
C ASP A 156 12.04 -2.23 -8.64
N GLU A 157 12.79 -1.68 -7.68
CA GLU A 157 12.43 -0.50 -6.89
C GLU A 157 13.42 0.68 -7.15
N ALA A 158 14.22 0.60 -8.22
CA ALA A 158 15.18 1.65 -8.58
C ALA A 158 14.46 3.00 -8.86
N PRO A 159 15.04 4.15 -8.48
CA PRO A 159 14.38 5.46 -8.58
C PRO A 159 14.02 5.95 -9.99
N MET A 160 14.63 5.35 -11.02
CA MET A 160 14.38 5.70 -12.43
C MET A 160 13.18 4.97 -13.04
N LEU A 161 12.48 4.15 -12.24
CA LEU A 161 11.34 3.34 -12.64
C LEU A 161 10.01 4.05 -12.51
#